data_AF-A0A7X9NSQ4-F1
#
_entry.id   AF-A0A7X9NSQ4-F1
#
_cell.length_a   1.000
_cell.length_b   1.000
_cell.length_c   1.000
_cell.angle_alpha   90.00
_cell.angle_beta   90.00
_cell.angle_gamma   90.00
#
_symmetry.space_group_name_H-M   'P 1'
#
loop_
_entity.id
_entity.type
_entity.pdbx_description
1 polymer ?
#
loop_
_entity_poly.entity_id
_entity_poly.type
_entity_poly.pdbx_seq_one_letter_code
_entity_poly.pdbx_strand_id
1 'polypeptide(L)'
;MDENDARQAANWVAETLERLSRSSFRSSFTLSPHDAEYARRKGRELIDRHAHEMLAQRVGAAQPAKDGRQTPWRGHPVFTAQHATACCCRGCIEKWHHIPRGRELSAQEINQLAGLIMAWIDRDLAAHPAVTGERDGWAVPPENPKDAGAEQGGATPQLRRRSDAAGHLERSRRHPDNHHADGASGFIQGELL
;
A
#
# COMPACT_ATOMS: atom_id res chain seq x y z
N MET A 1 -12.90 -21.62 1.68
CA MET A 1 -13.66 -20.76 0.75
C MET A 1 -14.67 -21.64 0.07
N ASP A 2 -15.93 -21.22 0.03
CA ASP A 2 -16.96 -21.89 -0.76
C ASP A 2 -16.58 -21.80 -2.25
N GLU A 3 -16.78 -22.86 -3.02
CA GLU A 3 -16.57 -22.90 -4.47
C GLU A 3 -17.38 -21.81 -5.16
N ASN A 4 -18.56 -21.50 -4.61
CA ASN A 4 -19.41 -20.43 -5.10
C ASN A 4 -18.79 -19.03 -4.90
N ASP A 5 -18.09 -18.80 -3.78
CA ASP A 5 -17.41 -17.53 -3.50
C ASP A 5 -16.24 -17.30 -4.46
N ALA A 6 -15.46 -18.35 -4.73
CA ALA A 6 -14.33 -18.28 -5.66
C ALA A 6 -14.80 -17.93 -7.08
N ARG A 7 -15.90 -18.54 -7.54
CA ARG A 7 -16.52 -18.24 -8.83
C ARG A 7 -17.06 -16.80 -8.89
N GLN A 8 -17.72 -16.34 -7.83
CA GLN A 8 -18.20 -14.95 -7.77
C GLN A 8 -17.04 -13.94 -7.83
N ALA A 9 -15.95 -14.20 -7.11
CA ALA A 9 -14.76 -13.37 -7.16
C ALA A 9 -14.14 -13.34 -8.57
N ALA A 10 -14.02 -14.49 -9.24
CA ALA A 10 -13.51 -14.58 -10.60
C ALA A 10 -14.38 -13.80 -11.61
N ASN A 11 -15.71 -13.94 -11.50
CA ASN A 11 -16.65 -13.20 -12.34
C ASN A 11 -16.52 -11.69 -12.13
N TRP A 12 -16.50 -11.23 -10.87
CA TRP A 12 -16.33 -9.82 -10.54
C TRP A 12 -15.01 -9.25 -11.10
N VAL A 13 -13.91 -10.00 -11.01
CA VAL A 13 -12.62 -9.61 -11.60
C VAL A 13 -12.74 -9.46 -13.11
N ALA A 14 -13.29 -10.47 -13.80
CA ALA A 14 -13.42 -10.45 -15.26
C ALA A 14 -14.26 -9.27 -15.75
N GLU A 15 -15.44 -9.06 -15.16
CA GLU A 15 -16.34 -7.96 -15.48
C GLU A 15 -15.73 -6.59 -15.17
N THR A 16 -15.00 -6.47 -14.06
CA THR A 16 -14.36 -5.21 -13.68
C THR A 16 -13.22 -4.86 -14.63
N LEU A 17 -12.37 -5.81 -15.00
CA LEU A 17 -11.31 -5.59 -15.99
C LEU A 17 -11.88 -5.23 -17.36
N GLU A 18 -13.00 -5.84 -17.76
CA GLU A 18 -13.70 -5.50 -19.00
C GLU A 18 -14.30 -4.08 -18.95
N ARG A 19 -14.82 -3.64 -17.81
CA ARG A 19 -15.29 -2.26 -17.66
C ARG A 19 -14.15 -1.23 -17.65
N LEU A 20 -13.01 -1.58 -17.04
CA LEU A 20 -11.80 -0.75 -17.03
C LEU A 20 -11.18 -0.60 -18.43
N SER A 21 -11.21 -1.65 -19.27
CA SER A 21 -10.66 -1.62 -20.64
C SER A 21 -11.33 -0.57 -21.53
N ARG A 22 -12.60 -0.25 -21.25
CA ARG A 22 -13.38 0.78 -21.97
C ARG A 22 -13.02 2.22 -21.58
N SER A 23 -12.25 2.43 -20.52
CA SER A 23 -11.78 3.77 -20.14
C SER A 23 -10.43 4.05 -20.78
N SER A 24 -10.36 5.05 -21.67
CA SER A 24 -9.11 5.46 -22.35
C SER A 24 -7.95 5.74 -21.39
N PHE A 25 -8.25 6.28 -20.21
CA PHE A 25 -7.23 6.50 -19.19
C PHE A 25 -6.74 5.17 -18.57
N ARG A 26 -7.65 4.28 -18.17
CA ARG A 26 -7.29 3.03 -17.47
C ARG A 26 -6.68 1.99 -18.40
N SER A 27 -7.08 1.96 -19.67
CA SER A 27 -6.52 1.06 -20.67
C SER A 27 -5.17 1.52 -21.24
N SER A 28 -4.73 2.75 -20.91
CA SER A 28 -3.42 3.27 -21.35
C SER A 28 -2.23 2.72 -20.56
N PHE A 29 -2.46 2.07 -19.42
CA PHE A 29 -1.40 1.53 -18.57
C PHE A 29 -0.88 0.20 -19.12
N THR A 30 0.42 0.01 -19.03
CA THR A 30 1.17 -1.20 -19.36
C THR A 30 2.38 -1.29 -18.42
N LEU A 31 2.82 -2.50 -18.06
CA LEU A 31 4.04 -2.66 -17.29
C LEU A 31 5.25 -2.18 -18.10
N SER A 32 6.18 -1.50 -17.43
CA SER A 32 7.50 -1.28 -18.04
C SER A 32 8.22 -2.63 -18.23
N PRO A 33 9.14 -2.77 -19.20
CA PRO A 33 9.92 -4.00 -19.36
C PRO A 33 10.62 -4.42 -18.06
N HIS A 34 11.10 -3.45 -17.28
CA HIS A 34 11.70 -3.69 -15.97
C HIS A 34 10.71 -4.24 -14.94
N ASP A 35 9.53 -3.62 -14.80
CA ASP A 35 8.53 -4.06 -13.81
C ASP A 35 7.94 -5.43 -14.19
N ALA A 36 7.80 -5.69 -15.50
CA ALA A 36 7.38 -6.98 -16.01
C ALA A 36 8.40 -8.09 -15.70
N GLU A 37 9.69 -7.82 -15.93
CA GLU A 37 10.78 -8.74 -15.57
C GLU A 37 10.87 -8.95 -14.06
N TYR A 38 10.74 -7.88 -13.28
CA TYR A 38 10.69 -7.97 -11.82
C TYR A 38 9.55 -8.88 -11.34
N ALA A 39 8.34 -8.71 -11.89
CA ALA A 39 7.19 -9.53 -11.54
C ALA A 39 7.43 -11.02 -11.86
N ARG A 40 8.03 -11.32 -13.03
CA ARG A 40 8.39 -12.70 -13.41
C ARG A 40 9.42 -13.30 -12.48
N ARG A 41 10.52 -12.59 -12.23
CA ARG A 41 11.64 -13.06 -11.42
C ARG A 41 11.22 -13.31 -9.97
N LYS A 42 10.42 -12.41 -9.38
CA LYS A 42 9.95 -12.54 -8.00
C LYS A 42 8.83 -13.58 -7.84
N GLY A 43 8.07 -13.81 -8.91
CA GLY A 43 6.99 -14.79 -8.92
C GLY A 43 5.69 -14.27 -8.32
N ARG A 44 4.59 -14.93 -8.70
CA ARG A 44 3.23 -14.47 -8.45
C ARG A 44 2.90 -14.33 -6.96
N GLU A 45 3.34 -15.27 -6.13
CA GLU A 45 3.06 -15.28 -4.69
C GLU A 45 3.65 -14.06 -3.96
N LEU A 46 4.88 -13.66 -4.31
CA LEU A 46 5.50 -12.49 -3.70
C LEU A 46 4.83 -11.20 -4.16
N ILE A 47 4.50 -11.09 -5.45
CA ILE A 47 3.82 -9.91 -5.99
C ILE A 47 2.40 -9.77 -5.41
N ASP A 48 1.70 -10.88 -5.18
CA ASP A 48 0.40 -10.91 -4.51
C ASP A 48 0.50 -10.35 -3.09
N ARG A 49 1.46 -10.84 -2.29
CA ARG A 49 1.75 -10.30 -0.96
C ARG A 49 2.02 -8.80 -0.99
N HIS A 50 2.85 -8.34 -1.93
CA HIS A 50 3.11 -6.91 -2.10
C HIS A 50 1.82 -6.14 -2.41
N ALA A 51 0.91 -6.69 -3.23
CA ALA A 51 -0.37 -6.03 -3.51
C ALA A 51 -1.20 -5.81 -2.23
N HIS A 52 -1.31 -6.84 -1.38
CA HIS A 52 -2.00 -6.73 -0.08
C HIS A 52 -1.34 -5.69 0.84
N GLU A 53 -0.02 -5.77 1.03
CA GLU A 53 0.72 -4.86 1.90
C GLU A 53 0.61 -3.41 1.43
N MET A 54 0.77 -3.18 0.12
CA MET A 54 0.70 -1.84 -0.44
C MET A 54 -0.72 -1.26 -0.34
N LEU A 55 -1.77 -2.06 -0.56
CA LEU A 55 -3.15 -1.63 -0.34
C LEU A 55 -3.37 -1.26 1.13
N ALA A 56 -3.02 -2.15 2.05
CA ALA A 56 -3.21 -1.92 3.49
C ALA A 56 -2.47 -0.66 3.97
N GLN A 57 -1.19 -0.53 3.64
CA GLN A 57 -0.33 0.53 4.16
C GLN A 57 -0.60 1.90 3.52
N ARG A 58 -0.95 1.95 2.23
CA ARG A 58 -1.08 3.22 1.49
C ARG A 58 -2.53 3.68 1.30
N VAL A 59 -3.47 2.75 1.23
CA VAL A 59 -4.87 3.05 0.85
C VAL A 59 -5.88 2.53 1.87
N GLY A 60 -5.49 1.61 2.76
CA GLY A 60 -6.41 0.91 3.66
C GLY A 60 -7.07 1.79 4.72
N ALA A 61 -6.38 2.83 5.19
CA ALA A 61 -6.90 3.71 6.24
C ALA A 61 -8.16 4.49 5.79
N ALA A 62 -8.99 4.90 6.76
CA ALA A 62 -10.15 5.74 6.49
C ALA A 62 -9.79 7.07 5.80
N GLN A 63 -8.63 7.63 6.17
CA GLN A 63 -8.06 8.86 5.64
C GLN A 63 -6.56 8.64 5.35
N PRO A 64 -6.20 8.04 4.20
CA PRO A 64 -4.80 7.78 3.89
C PRO A 64 -3.99 9.07 3.69
N ALA A 65 -2.73 9.05 4.10
CA ALA A 65 -1.83 10.18 3.91
C ALA A 65 -1.68 10.51 2.42
N LYS A 66 -1.90 11.78 2.05
CA LYS A 66 -1.82 12.25 0.66
C LYS A 66 -2.76 11.50 -0.29
N ASP A 67 -3.99 11.19 0.14
CA ASP A 67 -4.98 10.53 -0.71
C ASP A 67 -5.16 11.23 -2.07
N GLY A 68 -5.12 10.46 -3.15
CA GLY A 68 -5.03 10.92 -4.54
C GLY A 68 -3.60 11.02 -5.09
N ARG A 69 -2.56 10.96 -4.24
CA ARG A 69 -1.14 11.02 -4.61
C ARG A 69 -0.25 10.04 -3.82
N GLN A 70 -0.84 9.15 -3.02
CA GLN A 70 -0.10 8.22 -2.16
C GLN A 70 0.61 7.10 -2.92
N THR A 71 0.11 6.78 -4.11
CA THR A 71 0.57 5.65 -4.92
C THR A 71 1.47 6.18 -6.04
N PRO A 72 2.78 5.85 -6.04
CA PRO A 72 3.68 6.20 -7.13
C PRO A 72 3.17 5.67 -8.48
N TRP A 73 3.62 6.25 -9.59
CA TRP A 73 3.22 5.79 -10.92
C TRP A 73 4.05 4.62 -11.45
N ARG A 74 5.29 4.46 -10.96
CA ARG A 74 6.31 3.54 -11.46
C ARG A 74 7.17 3.01 -10.31
N GLY A 75 8.02 2.03 -10.62
CA GLY A 75 9.03 1.47 -9.71
C GLY A 75 8.58 0.21 -8.96
N HIS A 76 7.39 -0.29 -9.27
CA HIS A 76 6.92 -1.61 -8.85
C HIS A 76 5.69 -2.00 -9.71
N PRO A 77 5.53 -3.26 -10.15
CA PRO A 77 4.38 -3.69 -10.97
C PRO A 77 3.02 -3.41 -10.32
N VAL A 78 2.91 -3.58 -9.00
CA VAL A 78 1.68 -3.27 -8.24
C VAL A 78 1.28 -1.80 -8.35
N PHE A 79 2.23 -0.85 -8.42
CA PHE A 79 1.88 0.57 -8.53
C PHE A 79 1.20 0.89 -9.85
N THR A 80 1.78 0.42 -10.96
CA THR A 80 1.16 0.57 -12.28
C THR A 80 -0.20 -0.12 -12.32
N ALA A 81 -0.29 -1.33 -11.77
CA ALA A 81 -1.55 -2.07 -11.70
C ALA A 81 -2.61 -1.35 -10.85
N GLN A 82 -2.26 -0.77 -9.71
CA GLN A 82 -3.18 0.03 -8.89
C GLN A 82 -3.78 1.21 -9.66
N HIS A 83 -3.00 1.87 -10.52
CA HIS A 83 -3.52 2.92 -11.39
C HIS A 83 -4.39 2.37 -12.51
N ALA A 84 -4.00 1.26 -13.12
CA ALA A 84 -4.79 0.60 -14.15
C ALA A 84 -6.15 0.10 -13.62
N THR A 85 -6.18 -0.43 -12.40
CA THR A 85 -7.37 -1.02 -11.78
C THR A 85 -8.16 -0.06 -10.89
N ALA A 86 -7.80 1.23 -10.87
CA ALA A 86 -8.44 2.24 -10.04
C ALA A 86 -8.38 1.95 -8.52
N CYS A 87 -7.35 1.24 -8.06
CA CYS A 87 -7.08 0.94 -6.65
C CYS A 87 -6.06 1.89 -6.00
N CYS A 88 -5.62 2.94 -6.72
CA CYS A 88 -4.52 3.81 -6.29
C CYS A 88 -4.86 4.85 -5.21
N CYS A 89 -6.15 5.16 -4.99
CA CYS A 89 -6.61 6.08 -3.95
C CYS A 89 -8.07 5.81 -3.55
N ARG A 90 -8.54 6.37 -2.43
CA ARG A 90 -9.93 6.14 -1.96
C ARG A 90 -10.96 6.71 -2.93
N GLY A 91 -10.67 7.85 -3.57
CA GLY A 91 -11.57 8.43 -4.59
C GLY A 91 -11.73 7.55 -5.84
N CYS A 92 -10.67 6.87 -6.27
CA CYS A 92 -10.75 5.92 -7.37
C CYS A 92 -11.54 4.67 -6.97
N ILE A 93 -11.26 4.14 -5.78
CA ILE A 93 -11.93 2.96 -5.24
C ILE A 93 -13.44 3.20 -5.08
N GLU A 94 -13.85 4.34 -4.52
CA GLU A 94 -15.26 4.69 -4.41
C GLU A 94 -15.95 4.76 -5.77
N LYS A 95 -15.32 5.44 -6.74
CA LYS A 95 -15.88 5.63 -8.08
C LYS A 95 -16.02 4.31 -8.86
N TRP A 96 -15.05 3.42 -8.75
CA TRP A 96 -14.97 2.23 -9.62
C TRP A 96 -15.48 0.96 -8.96
N HIS A 97 -15.29 0.84 -7.65
CA HIS A 97 -15.55 -0.39 -6.88
C HIS A 97 -16.65 -0.20 -5.84
N HIS A 98 -17.23 1.00 -5.75
CA HIS A 98 -18.36 1.32 -4.87
C HIS A 98 -18.10 1.10 -3.37
N ILE A 99 -16.82 1.12 -2.97
CA ILE A 99 -16.42 1.07 -1.56
C ILE A 99 -16.27 2.51 -1.05
N PRO A 100 -17.11 2.97 -0.10
CA PRO A 100 -17.16 4.37 0.31
C PRO A 100 -15.88 4.81 1.01
N ARG A 101 -15.53 6.09 0.86
CA ARG A 101 -14.44 6.72 1.62
C ARG A 101 -14.84 6.95 3.08
N GLY A 102 -13.88 7.39 3.91
CA GLY A 102 -14.15 7.78 5.29
C GLY A 102 -14.25 6.61 6.28
N ARG A 103 -14.15 5.36 5.80
CA ARG A 103 -13.88 4.18 6.61
C ARG A 103 -12.69 3.40 6.09
N GLU A 104 -12.10 2.60 6.97
CA GLU A 104 -11.05 1.67 6.61
C GLU A 104 -11.58 0.61 5.63
N LEU A 105 -10.68 0.15 4.76
CA LEU A 105 -10.91 -1.04 3.95
C LEU A 105 -10.92 -2.26 4.86
N SER A 106 -11.93 -3.12 4.69
CA SER A 106 -11.94 -4.42 5.38
C SER A 106 -10.88 -5.35 4.78
N ALA A 107 -10.49 -6.38 5.52
CA ALA A 107 -9.59 -7.41 5.00
C ALA A 107 -10.16 -8.08 3.73
N GLN A 108 -11.48 -8.30 3.67
CA GLN A 108 -12.13 -8.86 2.48
C GLN A 108 -12.04 -7.94 1.28
N GLU A 109 -12.20 -6.62 1.47
CA GLU A 109 -12.06 -5.64 0.39
C GLU A 109 -10.62 -5.55 -0.10
N ILE A 110 -9.63 -5.58 0.81
CA ILE A 110 -8.21 -5.65 0.43
C ILE A 110 -7.95 -6.89 -0.40
N ASN A 111 -8.46 -8.06 0.01
CA ASN A 111 -8.28 -9.32 -0.72
C ASN A 111 -8.91 -9.25 -2.12
N GLN A 112 -10.11 -8.69 -2.26
CA GLN A 112 -10.76 -8.53 -3.57
C GLN A 112 -9.97 -7.60 -4.48
N LEU A 113 -9.54 -6.44 -3.97
CA LEU A 113 -8.77 -5.46 -4.74
C LEU A 113 -7.38 -5.98 -5.12
N ALA A 114 -6.73 -6.74 -4.24
CA ALA A 114 -5.46 -7.40 -4.52
C ALA A 114 -5.62 -8.46 -5.62
N GLY A 115 -6.67 -9.27 -5.57
CA GLY A 115 -7.01 -10.24 -6.62
C GLY A 115 -7.21 -9.57 -7.99
N LEU A 116 -7.90 -8.42 -8.03
CA LEU A 116 -8.05 -7.62 -9.26
C LEU A 116 -6.71 -7.09 -9.79
N ILE A 117 -5.85 -6.58 -8.90
CA ILE A 117 -4.49 -6.12 -9.23
C ILE A 117 -3.68 -7.27 -9.84
N MET A 118 -3.69 -8.44 -9.21
CA MET A 118 -2.94 -9.60 -9.69
C MET A 118 -3.47 -10.10 -11.03
N ALA A 119 -4.79 -10.16 -11.21
CA ALA A 119 -5.38 -10.54 -12.49
C ALA A 119 -5.03 -9.57 -13.62
N TRP A 120 -4.91 -8.27 -13.32
CA TRP A 120 -4.42 -7.29 -14.31
C TRP A 120 -2.94 -7.52 -14.64
N ILE A 121 -2.09 -7.75 -13.63
CA ILE A 121 -0.66 -8.04 -13.84
C ILE A 121 -0.49 -9.30 -14.69
N ASP A 122 -1.19 -10.39 -14.34
CA ASP A 122 -1.14 -11.66 -15.08
C ASP A 122 -1.54 -11.45 -16.56
N ARG A 123 -2.59 -10.65 -16.81
CA ARG A 123 -3.03 -10.29 -18.17
C ARG A 123 -1.98 -9.47 -18.93
N ASP A 124 -1.40 -8.46 -18.30
CA ASP A 124 -0.40 -7.59 -18.93
C ASP A 124 0.90 -8.37 -19.24
N LEU A 125 1.33 -9.25 -18.33
CA LEU A 125 2.48 -10.13 -18.54
C LEU A 125 2.27 -11.13 -19.69
N ALA A 126 1.03 -11.61 -19.89
CA ALA A 126 0.67 -12.47 -21.01
C ALA A 126 0.67 -11.72 -22.35
N ALA A 127 0.27 -10.43 -22.35
CA ALA A 127 0.30 -9.58 -23.53
C ALA A 127 1.71 -9.10 -23.91
N HIS A 128 2.63 -9.03 -22.95
CA HIS A 128 4.02 -8.58 -23.15
C HIS A 128 4.99 -9.72 -22.84
N PRO A 129 5.16 -10.71 -23.73
CA PRO A 129 6.03 -11.86 -23.47
C PRO A 129 7.45 -11.43 -23.12
N ALA A 130 8.11 -12.20 -22.26
CA ALA A 130 9.50 -11.94 -21.88
C ALA A 130 10.37 -11.82 -23.13
N VAL A 131 11.30 -10.86 -23.13
CA VAL A 131 12.27 -10.75 -24.21
C VAL A 131 13.25 -11.92 -24.08
N THR A 132 12.95 -13.04 -24.73
CA THR A 132 13.87 -14.17 -24.86
C THR A 132 14.78 -13.90 -26.05
N GLY A 133 15.87 -13.17 -25.81
CA GLY A 133 16.88 -12.88 -26.82
C GLY A 133 17.87 -11.85 -26.33
N GLU A 134 19.15 -12.15 -26.48
CA GLU A 134 20.28 -11.26 -26.22
C GLU A 134 20.08 -9.96 -27.03
N ARG A 135 19.82 -8.84 -26.35
CA ARG A 135 19.66 -7.53 -26.98
C ARG A 135 20.69 -6.58 -26.42
N ASP A 136 21.59 -6.16 -27.31
CA ASP A 136 22.32 -4.89 -27.33
C ASP A 136 22.12 -4.02 -26.07
N GLY A 137 22.89 -4.32 -25.03
CA GLY A 137 23.21 -3.36 -23.98
C GLY A 137 22.14 -3.04 -22.92
N TRP A 138 20.99 -3.72 -22.84
CA TRP A 138 20.14 -3.56 -21.65
C TRP A 138 20.69 -4.40 -20.49
N ALA A 139 21.57 -3.81 -19.69
CA ALA A 139 22.00 -4.41 -18.44
C ALA A 139 20.79 -4.60 -17.52
N VAL A 140 20.62 -5.83 -17.01
CA VAL A 140 19.69 -6.10 -15.91
C VAL A 140 20.03 -5.12 -14.78
N PRO A 141 19.10 -4.23 -14.36
CA PRO A 141 19.41 -3.29 -13.30
C PRO A 141 19.78 -4.05 -12.02
N PRO A 142 20.78 -3.56 -11.27
CA PRO A 142 21.17 -4.20 -10.02
C PRO A 142 19.94 -4.31 -9.11
N GLU A 143 19.86 -5.43 -8.41
CA GLU A 143 18.84 -5.67 -7.40
C GLU A 143 18.71 -4.49 -6.43
N ASN A 144 17.48 -4.08 -6.13
CA ASN A 144 17.28 -3.08 -5.09
C ASN A 144 17.65 -3.71 -3.74
N PRO A 145 18.63 -3.17 -3.00
CA PRO A 145 19.10 -3.78 -1.75
C PRO A 145 18.02 -3.89 -0.66
N LYS A 146 16.88 -3.18 -0.82
CA LYS A 146 15.71 -3.30 0.06
C LYS A 146 14.90 -4.58 -0.16
N ASP A 147 15.06 -5.23 -1.32
CA ASP A 147 14.33 -6.44 -1.70
C ASP A 147 15.14 -7.72 -1.41
N ALA A 148 16.32 -7.58 -0.78
CA ALA A 148 17.29 -8.65 -0.51
C ALA A 148 17.22 -9.20 0.92
N GLY A 149 16.30 -8.74 1.78
CA GLY A 149 16.29 -9.13 3.19
C GLY A 149 14.91 -9.09 3.85
N ALA A 150 14.20 -10.22 3.78
CA ALA A 150 13.13 -10.56 4.73
C ALA A 150 12.99 -12.09 4.80
N GLU A 151 14.08 -12.79 5.14
CA GLU A 151 14.00 -14.16 5.65
C GLU A 151 13.78 -14.15 7.17
N GLN A 152 13.01 -15.12 7.62
CA GLN A 152 12.25 -15.11 8.86
C GLN A 152 13.14 -15.24 10.11
N GLY A 153 12.88 -14.39 11.11
CA GLY A 153 13.53 -14.44 12.41
C GLY A 153 13.06 -15.64 13.24
N GLY A 154 13.92 -16.63 13.41
CA GLY A 154 13.83 -17.61 14.48
C GLY A 154 14.19 -16.95 15.81
N ALA A 155 13.21 -16.81 16.71
CA ALA A 155 13.43 -16.30 18.06
C ALA A 155 14.16 -17.34 18.91
N THR A 156 15.43 -17.08 19.25
CA THR A 156 16.12 -17.72 20.38
C THR A 156 16.11 -16.80 21.59
N PRO A 157 15.67 -17.25 22.79
CA PRO A 157 15.60 -16.39 23.97
C PRO A 157 17.01 -16.11 24.52
N GLN A 158 17.43 -14.85 24.51
CA GLN A 158 18.67 -14.42 25.18
C GLN A 158 18.42 -14.28 26.69
N LEU A 159 19.21 -15.04 27.46
CA LEU A 159 19.22 -15.13 28.90
C LEU A 159 19.61 -13.77 29.52
N ARG A 160 18.77 -13.21 30.39
CA ARG A 160 19.11 -11.99 31.15
C ARG A 160 20.22 -12.30 32.17
N ARG A 161 21.42 -11.76 31.96
CA ARG A 161 22.45 -11.68 33.01
C ARG A 161 22.14 -10.50 33.93
N ARG A 162 22.03 -10.82 35.22
CA ARG A 162 22.06 -9.87 36.35
C ARG A 162 23.49 -9.42 36.60
N SER A 163 23.67 -8.15 36.94
CA SER A 163 24.61 -7.56 37.94
C SER A 163 24.90 -6.11 37.56
N ASP A 164 25.29 -5.19 38.42
CA ASP A 164 24.97 -4.82 39.80
C ASP A 164 25.57 -3.41 39.95
N ALA A 165 25.11 -2.65 40.93
CA ALA A 165 25.30 -1.21 41.04
C ALA A 165 26.68 -0.75 41.57
N ALA A 166 27.10 0.44 41.13
CA ALA A 166 27.79 1.51 41.90
C ALA A 166 27.95 2.70 40.93
N GLY A 167 27.57 3.95 41.17
CA GLY A 167 27.39 4.71 42.39
C GLY A 167 28.27 5.96 42.32
N HIS A 168 27.77 7.10 41.81
CA HIS A 168 28.36 8.41 42.12
C HIS A 168 27.36 9.59 42.04
N LEU A 169 26.88 9.93 43.22
CA LEU A 169 26.52 11.22 43.82
C LEU A 169 26.50 12.52 42.98
N GLU A 170 25.28 13.09 42.92
CA GLU A 170 24.88 14.49 43.17
C GLU A 170 25.70 15.69 42.62
N ARG A 171 25.02 16.55 41.85
CA ARG A 171 24.74 17.93 42.33
C ARG A 171 23.54 18.58 41.64
N SER A 172 22.57 18.85 42.49
CA SER A 172 21.34 19.59 42.31
C SER A 172 21.55 21.06 41.91
N ARG A 173 20.72 21.56 40.98
CA ARG A 173 20.16 22.92 41.04
C ARG A 173 18.69 22.89 40.61
N ARG A 174 17.81 23.11 41.60
CA ARG A 174 16.42 23.62 41.52
C ARG A 174 16.45 24.98 40.79
N HIS A 175 15.43 25.56 40.17
CA HIS A 175 13.96 25.70 40.34
C HIS A 175 13.51 26.71 39.24
N PRO A 176 12.25 27.18 39.10
CA PRO A 176 10.95 26.60 39.42
C PRO A 176 9.98 26.57 38.20
N ASP A 177 8.86 25.91 38.46
CA ASP A 177 7.59 25.94 37.76
C ASP A 177 7.04 27.34 37.50
N ASN A 178 6.25 27.48 36.42
CA ASN A 178 5.21 28.50 36.34
C ASN A 178 3.88 27.85 35.96
N HIS A 179 2.95 27.93 36.89
CA HIS A 179 1.57 27.49 36.83
C HIS A 179 0.71 28.70 37.27
N HIS A 180 -0.53 28.77 36.77
CA HIS A 180 -1.64 29.68 37.14
C HIS A 180 -1.67 31.05 36.42
N ALA A 181 -2.81 31.62 36.01
CA ALA A 181 -4.23 31.21 36.05
C ALA A 181 -5.09 32.17 35.18
N ASP A 182 -6.27 31.67 34.81
CA ASP A 182 -7.60 32.30 34.76
C ASP A 182 -7.88 33.67 34.14
N GLY A 183 -8.88 33.67 33.25
CA GLY A 183 -10.12 34.41 33.49
C GLY A 183 -10.38 35.66 32.65
N ALA A 184 -11.36 35.59 31.75
CA ALA A 184 -12.46 36.58 31.66
C ALA A 184 -13.46 36.21 30.56
N SER A 185 -14.66 35.83 30.98
CA SER A 185 -15.88 35.85 30.18
C SER A 185 -16.21 37.28 29.73
N GLY A 186 -16.56 37.46 28.47
CA GLY A 186 -17.16 38.68 27.92
C GLY A 186 -18.45 38.34 27.18
N PHE A 187 -19.55 38.41 27.90
CA PHE A 187 -20.93 38.44 27.40
C PHE A 187 -21.23 39.88 26.95
N ILE A 188 -21.59 40.13 25.68
CA ILE A 188 -22.38 41.32 25.31
C ILE A 188 -23.46 40.90 24.32
N GLN A 189 -24.69 41.27 24.68
CA GLN A 189 -25.95 41.11 23.97
C GLN A 189 -26.14 42.20 22.90
N GLY A 190 -27.03 41.95 21.93
CA GLY A 190 -27.68 42.99 21.10
C GLY A 190 -27.90 42.50 19.66
N GLU A 191 -29.04 41.87 19.34
CA GLU A 191 -30.32 42.44 18.87
C GLU A 191 -30.35 42.86 17.38
N LEU A 192 -31.29 42.21 16.66
CA LEU A 192 -32.21 42.75 15.66
C LEU A 192 -31.70 43.88 14.73
N LEU A 193 -31.39 43.52 13.49
CA LEU A 193 -32.09 43.91 12.23
C LEU A 193 -31.24 43.52 11.01
#